data_AF-A0A843FWB7-F1
#
_entry.id   AF-A0A843FWB7-F1
#
_cell.length_a   1.000
_cell.length_b   1.000
_cell.length_c   1.000
_cell.angle_alpha   90.00
_cell.angle_beta   90.00
_cell.angle_gamma   90.00
#
_symmetry.space_group_name_H-M   'P 1'
#
loop_
_entity.id
_entity.type
_entity.pdbx_description
1 polymer ?
#
loop_
_entity_poly.entity_id
_entity_poly.type
_entity_poly.pdbx_seq_one_letter_code
_entity_poly.pdbx_strand_id
1 'polypeptide(L)'
;TILVIAIVIGVIYINLGFILGAIDNIRYGDKKEALGSQIVWFIFELGIVLLILGFLFPAFGMIGMALGAILIVAALGILFWTNGAFGLMDVFGFMGDVLSYARLLALCLATGGIAMTVNILTNMVNDMIPFVGIVLAIIIFIGGHIANFLFQVLGAGVNALRLNYVEFFAQFYMGGKHSFEAFKAKRQFTKIKK
;
A
#
# COMPACT_ATOMS: atom_id res chain seq x y z
N THR A 1 7.92 11.06 -11.59
CA THR A 1 8.01 9.64 -12.01
C THR A 1 7.87 8.69 -10.84
N ILE A 2 8.63 8.85 -9.76
CA ILE A 2 8.57 7.96 -8.57
C ILE A 2 7.19 7.97 -7.89
N LEU A 3 6.51 9.12 -7.83
CA LEU A 3 5.14 9.22 -7.29
C LEU A 3 4.16 8.34 -8.08
N VAL A 4 4.23 8.40 -9.41
CA VAL A 4 3.35 7.61 -10.29
C VAL A 4 3.58 6.13 -10.07
N ILE A 5 4.84 5.71 -9.94
CA ILE A 5 5.19 4.31 -9.67
C ILE A 5 4.66 3.87 -8.30
N ALA A 6 4.81 4.70 -7.26
CA ALA A 6 4.30 4.39 -5.93
C ALA A 6 2.77 4.24 -5.90
N ILE A 7 2.05 5.12 -6.62
CA ILE A 7 0.60 5.04 -6.74
C ILE A 7 0.19 3.79 -7.53
N VAL A 8 0.83 3.50 -8.66
CA VAL A 8 0.53 2.30 -9.46
C VAL A 8 0.75 1.02 -8.66
N ILE A 9 1.86 0.93 -7.92
CA ILE A 9 2.12 -0.22 -7.04
C ILE A 9 1.05 -0.32 -5.96
N GLY A 10 0.64 0.81 -5.36
CA GLY A 10 -0.41 0.81 -4.35
C GLY A 10 -1.77 0.38 -4.86
N VAL A 11 -2.13 0.84 -6.06
CA VAL A 11 -3.35 0.41 -6.74
C VAL A 11 -3.33 -1.10 -7.00
N ILE A 12 -2.23 -1.66 -7.52
CA ILE A 12 -2.09 -3.11 -7.73
C ILE A 12 -2.22 -3.87 -6.40
N TYR A 13 -1.63 -3.35 -5.33
CA TYR A 13 -1.63 -3.99 -4.02
C TYR A 13 -3.02 -3.99 -3.36
N ILE A 14 -3.77 -2.88 -3.49
CA ILE A 14 -5.16 -2.77 -3.03
C ILE A 14 -6.06 -3.74 -3.81
N ASN A 15 -5.88 -3.84 -5.14
CA ASN A 15 -6.63 -4.80 -5.97
C ASN A 15 -6.45 -6.25 -5.52
N LEU A 16 -5.23 -6.65 -5.15
CA LEU A 16 -4.98 -7.98 -4.60
C LEU A 16 -5.73 -8.21 -3.27
N GLY A 17 -5.81 -7.18 -2.43
CA GLY A 17 -6.61 -7.20 -1.19
C GLY A 17 -8.10 -7.42 -1.47
N PHE A 18 -8.66 -6.70 -2.46
CA PHE A 18 -10.06 -6.87 -2.86
C PHE A 18 -10.35 -8.26 -3.44
N ILE A 19 -9.44 -8.84 -4.23
CA ILE A 19 -9.60 -10.21 -4.77
C ILE A 19 -9.69 -11.23 -3.64
N LEU A 20 -8.77 -11.15 -2.67
CA LEU A 20 -8.75 -12.06 -1.54
C LEU A 20 -10.01 -11.92 -0.67
N GLY A 21 -10.44 -10.68 -0.41
CA GLY A 21 -11.69 -10.42 0.28
C GLY A 21 -12.91 -10.98 -0.47
N ALA A 22 -12.95 -10.85 -1.79
CA ALA A 22 -14.03 -11.39 -2.62
C ALA A 22 -14.09 -12.92 -2.56
N ILE A 23 -12.93 -13.59 -2.58
CA ILE A 23 -12.85 -15.05 -2.43
C ILE A 23 -13.38 -15.49 -1.07
N ASP A 24 -13.02 -14.80 0.01
CA ASP A 24 -13.49 -15.14 1.36
C ASP A 24 -15.00 -14.93 1.50
N ASN A 25 -15.55 -13.80 1.03
CA ASN A 25 -17.00 -13.54 1.10
C ASN A 25 -17.83 -14.51 0.25
N ILE A 26 -17.33 -14.92 -0.92
CA ILE A 26 -17.96 -15.97 -1.74
C ILE A 26 -17.98 -17.31 -0.99
N ARG A 27 -16.96 -17.58 -0.16
CA ARG A 27 -16.85 -18.82 0.63
C ARG A 27 -17.81 -18.84 1.84
N TYR A 28 -18.11 -17.69 2.44
CA TYR A 28 -19.04 -17.59 3.58
C TYR A 28 -20.52 -17.41 3.18
N GLY A 29 -20.81 -17.13 1.91
CA GLY A 29 -22.16 -17.22 1.35
C GLY A 29 -23.02 -15.93 1.40
N ASP A 30 -22.49 -14.82 1.92
CA ASP A 30 -23.20 -13.53 1.99
C ASP A 30 -23.08 -12.72 0.69
N LYS A 31 -23.95 -13.05 -0.28
CA LYS A 31 -23.94 -12.49 -1.63
C LYS A 31 -24.20 -10.97 -1.71
N LYS A 32 -24.87 -10.37 -0.71
CA LYS A 32 -25.12 -8.92 -0.68
C LYS A 32 -23.88 -8.11 -0.32
N GLU A 33 -23.06 -8.63 0.59
CA GLU A 33 -21.85 -7.94 1.06
C GLU A 33 -20.69 -8.12 0.06
N ALA A 34 -20.60 -9.30 -0.56
CA ALA A 34 -19.68 -9.57 -1.67
C ALA A 34 -19.91 -8.63 -2.88
N LEU A 35 -21.19 -8.39 -3.22
CA LEU A 35 -21.56 -7.52 -4.34
C LEU A 35 -21.39 -6.03 -4.01
N GLY A 36 -21.77 -5.59 -2.81
CA GLY A 36 -21.74 -4.17 -2.43
C GLY A 36 -20.39 -3.62 -2.00
N SER A 37 -19.54 -4.43 -1.35
CA SER A 37 -18.31 -3.96 -0.71
C SER A 37 -17.02 -4.30 -1.45
N GLN A 38 -17.03 -5.22 -2.43
CA GLN A 38 -15.80 -5.69 -3.10
C GLN A 38 -15.90 -5.60 -4.62
N ILE A 39 -17.01 -6.02 -5.22
CA ILE A 39 -17.22 -5.95 -6.68
C ILE A 39 -17.43 -4.49 -7.15
N VAL A 40 -18.05 -3.64 -6.32
CA VAL A 40 -18.22 -2.21 -6.62
C VAL A 40 -16.89 -1.49 -6.83
N TRP A 41 -15.85 -1.84 -6.07
CA TRP A 41 -14.53 -1.23 -6.20
C TRP A 41 -13.84 -1.61 -7.50
N PHE A 42 -13.96 -2.87 -7.93
CA PHE A 42 -13.49 -3.31 -9.25
C PHE A 42 -14.18 -2.56 -10.39
N ILE A 43 -15.50 -2.34 -10.28
CA ILE A 43 -16.29 -1.59 -11.27
C ILE A 43 -15.92 -0.11 -11.27
N PHE A 44 -15.70 0.48 -10.08
CA PHE A 44 -15.31 1.88 -9.92
C PHE A 44 -13.92 2.14 -10.49
N GLU A 45 -12.96 1.25 -10.22
CA GLU A 45 -11.59 1.36 -10.70
C GLU A 45 -11.50 1.15 -12.22
N LEU A 46 -12.24 0.17 -12.76
CA LEU A 46 -12.40 0.01 -14.21
C LEU A 46 -12.99 1.26 -14.86
N GLY A 47 -13.96 1.91 -14.21
CA GLY A 47 -14.54 3.18 -14.68
C GLY A 47 -13.52 4.32 -14.77
N ILE A 48 -12.65 4.46 -13.76
CA ILE A 48 -11.57 5.45 -13.74
C ILE A 48 -10.51 5.15 -14.80
N VAL A 49 -10.07 3.91 -14.91
CA VAL A 49 -9.07 3.47 -15.91
C VAL A 49 -9.59 3.73 -17.32
N LEU A 50 -10.85 3.41 -17.60
CA LEU A 50 -11.47 3.61 -18.91
C LEU A 50 -11.65 5.09 -19.26
N LEU A 51 -11.93 5.94 -18.26
CA LEU A 51 -12.02 7.39 -18.44
C LEU A 51 -10.64 7.99 -18.76
N ILE A 52 -9.59 7.55 -18.06
CA ILE A 52 -8.20 7.97 -18.32
C ILE A 52 -7.73 7.49 -19.70
N LEU A 53 -8.04 6.25 -20.09
CA LEU A 53 -7.75 5.71 -21.42
C LEU A 53 -8.50 6.47 -22.53
N GLY A 54 -9.77 6.83 -22.29
CA GLY A 54 -10.56 7.64 -23.22
C GLY A 54 -10.03 9.07 -23.39
N PHE A 55 -9.35 9.61 -22.37
CA PHE A 55 -8.70 10.92 -22.44
C PHE A 55 -7.31 10.86 -23.12
N LEU A 56 -6.53 9.80 -22.87
CA LEU A 56 -5.17 9.64 -23.42
C LEU A 56 -5.13 9.11 -24.85
N PHE A 57 -6.11 8.28 -25.26
CA PHE A 57 -6.15 7.67 -26.59
C PHE A 57 -7.38 8.13 -27.38
N PRO A 58 -7.21 9.00 -28.39
CA PRO A 58 -8.31 9.49 -29.23
C PRO A 58 -9.07 8.38 -29.98
N ALA A 59 -8.46 7.19 -30.14
CA ALA A 59 -9.08 6.03 -30.77
C ALA A 59 -10.24 5.42 -29.96
N PHE A 60 -10.23 5.57 -28.63
CA PHE A 60 -11.34 5.15 -27.75
C PHE A 60 -12.38 6.27 -27.56
N GLY A 61 -12.00 7.51 -27.84
CA GLY A 61 -12.89 8.66 -28.05
C GLY A 61 -13.93 8.90 -26.96
N MET A 62 -15.01 9.59 -27.36
CA MET A 62 -16.15 9.97 -26.52
C MET A 62 -16.88 8.76 -25.90
N ILE A 63 -16.78 7.59 -26.56
CA ILE A 63 -17.42 6.34 -26.14
C ILE A 63 -16.74 5.79 -24.89
N GLY A 64 -15.40 5.81 -24.82
CA GLY A 64 -14.65 5.39 -23.64
C GLY A 64 -14.93 6.26 -22.41
N MET A 65 -15.03 7.58 -22.61
CA MET A 65 -15.42 8.52 -21.55
C MET A 65 -16.87 8.30 -21.08
N ALA A 66 -17.82 8.11 -22.02
CA ALA A 66 -19.21 7.87 -21.68
C ALA A 66 -19.40 6.54 -20.92
N LEU A 67 -18.76 5.46 -21.38
CA LEU A 67 -18.80 4.16 -20.68
C LEU A 67 -18.16 4.25 -19.29
N GLY A 68 -17.01 4.94 -19.17
CA GLY A 68 -16.33 5.15 -17.88
C GLY A 68 -17.19 5.93 -16.89
N ALA A 69 -17.85 7.00 -17.35
CA ALA A 69 -18.77 7.79 -16.54
C ALA A 69 -20.01 6.98 -16.12
N ILE A 70 -20.59 6.18 -17.02
CA ILE A 70 -21.73 5.29 -16.71
C ILE A 70 -21.33 4.26 -15.65
N LEU A 71 -20.15 3.66 -15.76
CA LEU A 71 -19.65 2.67 -14.79
C LEU A 71 -19.39 3.30 -13.41
N ILE A 72 -18.87 4.53 -13.37
CA ILE A 72 -18.68 5.28 -12.11
C ILE A 72 -20.03 5.60 -11.47
N VAL A 73 -21.02 6.06 -12.25
CA VAL A 73 -22.36 6.37 -11.74
C VAL A 73 -23.08 5.09 -11.28
N ALA A 74 -22.92 3.98 -12.00
CA ALA A 74 -23.46 2.68 -11.59
C ALA A 74 -22.81 2.17 -10.31
N ALA A 75 -21.48 2.30 -10.17
CA ALA A 75 -20.75 1.95 -8.96
C ALA A 75 -21.22 2.77 -7.76
N LEU A 76 -21.34 4.09 -7.92
CA LEU A 76 -21.88 4.98 -6.88
C LEU A 76 -23.33 4.66 -6.52
N GLY A 77 -24.15 4.28 -7.50
CA GLY A 77 -25.54 3.85 -7.28
C GLY A 77 -25.65 2.55 -6.48
N ILE A 78 -24.83 1.55 -6.80
CA ILE A 78 -24.78 0.27 -6.07
C ILE A 78 -24.24 0.50 -4.64
N LEU A 79 -23.26 1.38 -4.48
CA LEU A 79 -22.70 1.77 -3.18
C LEU A 79 -23.74 2.44 -2.29
N PHE A 80 -24.50 3.40 -2.83
CA PHE A 80 -25.60 4.06 -2.12
C PHE A 80 -26.74 3.09 -1.79
N TRP A 81 -27.05 2.14 -2.68
CA TRP A 81 -28.12 1.17 -2.46
C TRP A 81 -27.75 0.10 -1.42
N THR A 82 -26.47 -0.23 -1.31
CA THR A 82 -26.01 -1.29 -0.38
C THR A 82 -25.57 -0.74 0.98
N ASN A 83 -24.82 0.37 1.03
CA ASN A 83 -24.23 0.91 2.26
C ASN A 83 -24.81 2.28 2.68
N GLY A 84 -25.73 2.88 1.91
CA GLY A 84 -26.32 4.18 2.26
C GLY A 84 -25.25 5.29 2.43
N ALA A 85 -25.36 6.07 3.51
CA ALA A 85 -24.39 7.14 3.81
C ALA A 85 -22.96 6.65 4.10
N PHE A 86 -22.78 5.37 4.45
CA PHE A 86 -21.45 4.78 4.66
C PHE A 86 -20.68 4.61 3.34
N GLY A 87 -21.36 4.54 2.19
CA GLY A 87 -20.68 4.48 0.89
C GLY A 87 -19.80 5.71 0.60
N LEU A 88 -20.22 6.90 1.03
CA LEU A 88 -19.36 8.09 0.88
C LEU A 88 -18.09 7.98 1.74
N MET A 89 -18.21 7.42 2.94
CA MET A 89 -17.07 7.20 3.84
C MET A 89 -16.09 6.18 3.25
N ASP A 90 -16.62 5.14 2.59
CA ASP A 90 -15.83 4.12 1.88
C ASP A 90 -14.97 4.76 0.77
N VAL A 91 -15.54 5.68 -0.05
CA VAL A 91 -14.80 6.45 -1.08
C VAL A 91 -13.66 7.28 -0.49
N PHE A 92 -13.91 7.99 0.61
CA PHE A 92 -12.85 8.75 1.30
C PHE A 92 -11.80 7.83 1.92
N GLY A 93 -12.19 6.65 2.41
CA GLY A 93 -11.28 5.61 2.89
C GLY A 93 -10.33 5.14 1.79
N PHE A 94 -10.86 4.76 0.62
CA PHE A 94 -10.04 4.35 -0.53
C PHE A 94 -9.08 5.45 -1.00
N MET A 95 -9.52 6.71 -1.02
CA MET A 95 -8.61 7.83 -1.29
C MET A 95 -7.50 7.92 -0.24
N GLY A 96 -7.83 7.73 1.04
CA GLY A 96 -6.87 7.66 2.15
C GLY A 96 -5.86 6.52 1.98
N ASP A 97 -6.32 5.35 1.55
CA ASP A 97 -5.49 4.17 1.31
C ASP A 97 -4.50 4.43 0.17
N VAL A 98 -4.97 4.91 -0.99
CA VAL A 98 -4.10 5.25 -2.14
C VAL A 98 -3.09 6.34 -1.76
N LEU A 99 -3.53 7.39 -1.03
CA LEU A 99 -2.65 8.44 -0.55
C LEU A 99 -1.64 7.94 0.49
N SER A 100 -1.95 6.86 1.21
CA SER A 100 -1.03 6.25 2.17
C SER A 100 0.22 5.68 1.47
N TYR A 101 0.12 5.22 0.22
CA TYR A 101 1.27 4.79 -0.59
C TYR A 101 2.20 5.94 -0.99
N ALA A 102 1.76 7.21 -0.89
CA ALA A 102 2.65 8.37 -1.03
C ALA A 102 3.80 8.34 0.01
N ARG A 103 3.65 7.58 1.09
CA ARG A 103 4.72 7.34 2.07
C ARG A 103 5.91 6.59 1.50
N LEU A 104 5.70 5.68 0.53
CA LEU A 104 6.80 5.01 -0.17
C LEU A 104 7.65 6.01 -0.95
N LEU A 105 7.01 6.97 -1.61
CA LEU A 105 7.71 8.09 -2.26
C LEU A 105 8.50 8.92 -1.24
N ALA A 106 7.86 9.31 -0.13
CA ALA A 106 8.50 10.15 0.88
C ALA A 106 9.76 9.48 1.44
N LEU A 107 9.71 8.16 1.69
CA LEU A 107 10.86 7.37 2.10
C LEU A 107 11.98 7.40 1.05
N CYS A 108 11.66 7.11 -0.23
CA CYS A 108 12.64 7.12 -1.32
C CYS A 108 13.31 8.50 -1.47
N LEU A 109 12.52 9.58 -1.42
CA LEU A 109 13.03 10.94 -1.55
C LEU A 109 13.92 11.32 -0.37
N ALA A 110 13.54 10.96 0.85
CA ALA A 110 14.34 11.21 2.04
C ALA A 110 15.69 10.48 1.99
N THR A 111 15.70 9.18 1.68
CA THR A 111 16.95 8.40 1.59
C THR A 111 17.83 8.84 0.42
N GLY A 112 17.22 9.21 -0.71
CA GLY A 112 17.95 9.75 -1.86
C GLY A 112 18.58 11.11 -1.54
N GLY A 113 17.86 11.97 -0.81
CA GLY A 113 18.35 13.25 -0.32
C GLY A 113 19.54 13.08 0.62
N ILE A 114 19.45 12.18 1.60
CA ILE A 114 20.56 11.89 2.53
C ILE A 114 21.79 11.38 1.77
N ALA A 115 21.62 10.43 0.85
CA ALA A 115 22.72 9.92 0.02
C ALA A 115 23.39 11.03 -0.80
N MET A 116 22.59 11.94 -1.38
CA MET A 116 23.09 13.09 -2.13
C MET A 116 23.88 14.04 -1.24
N THR A 117 23.35 14.37 -0.05
CA THR A 117 24.05 15.20 0.93
C THR A 117 25.37 14.58 1.37
N VAL A 118 25.43 13.28 1.64
CA VAL A 118 26.67 12.57 1.99
C VAL A 118 27.69 12.66 0.84
N ASN A 119 27.26 12.49 -0.41
CA ASN A 119 28.15 12.62 -1.56
C ASN A 119 28.70 14.05 -1.71
N ILE A 120 27.84 15.06 -1.56
CA ILE A 120 28.24 16.48 -1.62
C ILE A 120 29.25 16.79 -0.51
N LEU A 121 28.98 16.38 0.74
CA LEU A 121 29.89 16.60 1.87
C LEU A 121 31.23 15.89 1.68
N THR A 122 31.22 14.66 1.15
CA THR A 122 32.43 13.90 0.85
C THR A 122 33.31 14.62 -0.19
N ASN A 123 32.70 15.09 -1.28
CA ASN A 123 33.43 15.81 -2.34
C ASN A 123 33.98 17.14 -1.83
N MET A 124 33.19 17.90 -1.07
CA MET A 124 33.63 19.17 -0.48
C MET A 124 34.83 19.00 0.46
N VAL A 125 34.83 17.95 1.29
CA VAL A 125 35.96 17.67 2.21
C VAL A 125 37.21 17.21 1.45
N ASN A 126 37.04 16.46 0.36
CA ASN A 126 38.14 16.02 -0.48
C ASN A 126 38.83 17.19 -1.20
N ASP A 127 38.06 18.15 -1.71
CA ASP A 127 38.58 19.27 -2.51
C ASP A 127 39.23 20.37 -1.66
N MET A 128 38.79 20.55 -0.40
CA MET A 128 39.19 21.70 0.43
C MET A 128 40.46 21.47 1.28
N ILE A 129 40.91 20.23 1.49
CA ILE A 129 42.05 19.90 2.35
C ILE A 129 43.03 18.92 1.66
N PRO A 130 44.24 19.36 1.26
CA PRO A 130 45.26 18.48 0.68
C PRO A 130 45.70 17.38 1.68
N PHE A 131 45.84 16.14 1.19
CA PHE A 131 46.30 14.93 1.91
C PHE A 131 45.43 14.43 3.09
N VAL A 132 44.99 15.30 4.01
CA VAL A 132 44.13 14.90 5.16
C VAL A 132 42.66 14.78 4.74
N GLY A 133 42.22 15.54 3.74
CA GLY A 133 40.86 15.50 3.20
C GLY A 133 40.47 14.14 2.64
N ILE A 134 41.42 13.39 2.08
CA ILE A 134 41.18 12.05 1.50
C ILE A 134 40.78 11.04 2.57
N VAL A 135 41.49 11.02 3.71
CA VAL A 135 41.19 10.09 4.81
C VAL A 135 39.85 10.43 5.46
N LEU A 136 39.59 11.72 5.66
CA LEU A 136 38.33 12.18 6.25
C LEU A 136 37.14 11.93 5.30
N ALA A 137 37.33 12.13 3.99
CA ALA A 137 36.33 11.87 2.96
C ALA A 137 35.95 10.38 2.91
N ILE A 138 36.93 9.47 2.99
CA ILE A 138 36.66 8.02 3.05
C ILE A 138 35.80 7.66 4.27
N ILE A 139 36.11 8.24 5.44
CA ILE A 139 35.34 7.99 6.68
C ILE A 139 33.91 8.52 6.54
N ILE A 140 33.72 9.73 6.02
CA ILE A 140 32.40 10.35 5.83
C ILE A 140 31.60 9.57 4.78
N PHE A 141 32.23 9.13 3.70
CA PHE A 141 31.61 8.35 2.65
C PHE A 141 31.11 7.01 3.20
N ILE A 142 32.00 6.23 3.82
CA ILE A 142 31.66 4.92 4.37
C ILE A 142 30.64 5.06 5.51
N GLY A 143 30.89 5.94 6.47
CA GLY A 143 30.01 6.15 7.62
C GLY A 143 28.64 6.69 7.21
N GLY A 144 28.60 7.66 6.29
CA GLY A 144 27.37 8.26 5.77
C GLY A 144 26.54 7.26 4.98
N HIS A 145 27.16 6.42 4.15
CA HIS A 145 26.44 5.37 3.42
C HIS A 145 25.96 4.23 4.32
N ILE A 146 26.72 3.86 5.36
CA ILE A 146 26.26 2.90 6.38
C ILE A 146 25.04 3.44 7.14
N ALA A 147 25.09 4.71 7.57
CA ALA A 147 23.96 5.35 8.24
C ALA A 147 22.74 5.42 7.33
N ASN A 148 22.93 5.85 6.07
CA ASN A 148 21.86 5.90 5.08
C ASN A 148 21.23 4.53 4.82
N PHE A 149 22.05 3.47 4.74
CA PHE A 149 21.58 2.10 4.59
C PHE A 149 20.73 1.66 5.79
N LEU A 150 21.17 1.95 7.02
CA LEU A 150 20.41 1.61 8.23
C LEU A 150 19.05 2.32 8.26
N PHE A 151 19.02 3.62 7.97
CA PHE A 151 17.77 4.38 7.89
C PHE A 151 16.84 3.86 6.78
N GLN A 152 17.40 3.45 5.65
CA GLN A 152 16.62 2.88 4.55
C GLN A 152 15.98 1.54 4.95
N VAL A 153 16.74 0.63 5.57
CA VAL A 153 16.21 -0.68 6.00
C VAL A 153 15.13 -0.53 7.07
N LEU A 154 15.37 0.30 8.10
CA LEU A 154 14.40 0.54 9.16
C LEU A 154 13.15 1.25 8.64
N GLY A 155 13.33 2.29 7.84
CA GLY A 155 12.23 3.06 7.26
C GLY A 155 11.39 2.23 6.28
N ALA A 156 12.03 1.41 5.45
CA ALA A 156 11.32 0.50 4.54
C ALA A 156 10.57 -0.59 5.30
N GLY A 157 11.20 -1.21 6.32
CA GLY A 157 10.58 -2.26 7.12
C GLY A 157 9.32 -1.79 7.84
N VAL A 158 9.38 -0.67 8.56
CA VAL A 158 8.22 -0.13 9.29
C VAL A 158 7.11 0.30 8.35
N ASN A 159 7.44 0.96 7.23
CA ASN A 159 6.44 1.39 6.26
C ASN A 159 5.78 0.21 5.55
N ALA A 160 6.52 -0.85 5.23
CA ALA A 160 5.98 -2.07 4.66
C ALA A 160 5.03 -2.78 5.65
N LEU A 161 5.40 -2.86 6.93
CA LEU A 161 4.54 -3.44 7.96
C LEU A 161 3.22 -2.68 8.09
N ARG A 162 3.26 -1.34 8.08
CA ARG A 162 2.03 -0.53 8.09
C ARG A 162 1.15 -0.82 6.88
N LEU A 163 1.72 -0.85 5.69
CA LEU A 163 1.01 -1.13 4.44
C LEU A 163 0.28 -2.48 4.53
N ASN A 164 0.99 -3.50 5.01
CA ASN A 164 0.40 -4.82 5.21
C ASN A 164 -0.71 -4.78 6.25
N TYR A 165 -0.44 -4.27 7.45
CA TYR A 165 -1.33 -4.33 8.61
C TYR A 165 -2.59 -3.47 8.51
N VAL A 166 -2.44 -2.25 7.99
CA VAL A 166 -3.52 -1.26 7.99
C VAL A 166 -4.26 -1.26 6.66
N GLU A 167 -3.55 -1.41 5.54
CA GLU A 167 -4.14 -1.18 4.22
C GLU A 167 -4.48 -2.50 3.52
N PHE A 168 -3.69 -3.56 3.70
CA PHE A 168 -3.97 -4.87 3.11
C PHE A 168 -4.86 -5.74 4.00
N PHE A 169 -4.49 -5.94 5.27
CA PHE A 169 -5.26 -6.77 6.21
C PHE A 169 -6.66 -6.21 6.49
N ALA A 170 -6.85 -4.89 6.50
CA ALA A 170 -8.18 -4.31 6.70
C ALA A 170 -9.20 -4.67 5.60
N GLN A 171 -8.73 -5.04 4.40
CA GLN A 171 -9.61 -5.30 3.25
C GLN A 171 -10.20 -6.72 3.21
N PHE A 172 -9.62 -7.68 3.93
CA PHE A 172 -10.08 -9.07 3.95
C PHE A 172 -10.23 -9.66 5.35
N TYR A 173 -9.57 -9.07 6.36
CA TYR A 173 -9.58 -9.64 7.70
C TYR A 173 -10.90 -9.31 8.41
N MET A 174 -11.92 -10.13 8.18
CA MET A 174 -13.07 -10.20 9.05
C MET A 174 -12.58 -10.77 10.39
N GLY A 175 -12.67 -9.97 11.46
CA GLY A 175 -12.21 -10.35 12.79
C GLY A 175 -12.60 -11.77 13.16
N GLY A 176 -11.61 -12.65 13.29
CA GLY A 176 -11.82 -14.06 13.58
C GLY A 176 -12.48 -14.26 14.95
N LYS A 177 -13.70 -14.81 14.93
CA LYS A 177 -14.38 -15.46 16.05
C LYS A 177 -13.44 -16.50 16.68
N HIS A 178 -13.03 -16.24 17.92
CA HIS A 178 -12.30 -17.12 18.84
C HIS A 178 -11.02 -17.77 18.28
N SER A 179 -9.88 -17.48 18.90
CA SER A 179 -8.65 -18.26 18.70
C SER A 179 -8.95 -19.74 18.82
N PHE A 180 -8.56 -20.53 17.82
CA PHE A 180 -8.70 -21.99 17.85
C PHE A 180 -7.89 -22.56 19.01
N GLU A 181 -8.54 -22.80 20.14
CA GLU A 181 -7.96 -23.56 21.24
C GLU A 181 -8.15 -25.05 20.94
N ALA A 182 -7.11 -25.67 20.38
CA ALA A 182 -7.07 -27.12 20.27
C ALA A 182 -7.25 -27.75 21.67
N PHE A 183 -7.97 -28.88 21.74
CA PHE A 183 -8.15 -29.63 22.99
C PHE A 183 -6.79 -30.07 23.54
N LYS A 184 -6.24 -29.28 24.47
CA LYS A 184 -4.96 -29.54 25.14
C LYS A 184 -5.22 -29.91 26.58
N ALA A 185 -4.75 -31.09 27.00
CA ALA A 185 -4.63 -31.39 28.42
C ALA A 185 -3.56 -30.47 29.03
N LYS A 186 -3.97 -29.43 29.76
CA LYS A 186 -3.07 -28.63 30.61
C LYS A 186 -2.56 -29.51 31.77
N ARG A 187 -1.52 -30.31 31.52
CA ARG A 187 -0.84 -31.09 32.56
C ARG A 187 0.23 -30.22 33.22
N GLN A 188 -0.04 -29.76 34.44
CA GLN A 188 0.97 -29.04 35.25
C GLN A 188 1.93 -30.00 35.96
N PHE A 189 1.48 -31.22 36.33
CA PHE A 189 2.33 -32.25 36.91
C PHE A 189 1.92 -33.66 36.44
N THR A 190 2.88 -34.45 36.01
CA THR A 190 2.70 -35.88 35.72
C THR A 190 3.45 -36.67 36.78
N LYS A 191 2.72 -37.27 37.73
CA LYS A 191 3.33 -38.21 38.69
C LYS A 191 3.15 -39.62 38.13
N ILE A 192 4.22 -40.16 37.57
CA ILE A 192 4.28 -41.57 37.17
C ILE A 192 4.37 -42.37 38.48
N LYS A 193 3.29 -43.08 38.81
CA LYS A 193 3.29 -44.00 39.94
C LYS A 193 3.95 -45.28 39.45
N LYS A 194 5.13 -45.58 40.01
CA LYS A 194 5.77 -46.88 39.86
C LYS A 194 5.07 -47.90 40.75
#